data_AF-A0A2I6S676-F1
#
_entry.id   AF-A0A2I6S676-F1
#
_cell.length_a   1.000
_cell.length_b   1.000
_cell.length_c   1.000
_cell.angle_alpha   90.00
_cell.angle_beta   90.00
_cell.angle_gamma   90.00
#
_symmetry.space_group_name_H-M   'P 1'
#
loop_
_entity.id
_entity.type
_entity.pdbx_description
1 polymer ?
#
loop_
_entity_poly.entity_id
_entity_poly.type
_entity_poly.pdbx_seq_one_letter_code
_entity_poly.pdbx_strand_id
1 'polypeptide(L)'
;MSATSEGAGGTARGILARQAANLLLILVTLWAGALWTVGFVVAPALFELLPERSLAGAVAGHLFTGVHWIAVVAGGYALIFALARHGRAALRSSVVWLVIAMLAIVAIGALGIQPMIADMRSGIADDAALRERFALWHGVSSALYALTSVLAVVLVLRVRRLTD
;
A
#
# COMPACT_ATOMS: atom_id res chain seq x y z
N MET A 1 -51.59 -5.71 3.11
CA MET A 1 -50.54 -6.26 3.99
C MET A 1 -49.16 -6.28 3.28
N SER A 2 -48.75 -5.21 2.57
CA SER A 2 -47.51 -5.18 1.76
C SER A 2 -46.52 -4.06 2.13
N ALA A 3 -46.79 -3.26 3.18
CA ALA A 3 -45.98 -2.08 3.49
C ALA A 3 -44.75 -2.35 4.38
N THR A 4 -44.56 -3.57 4.89
CA THR A 4 -43.49 -3.89 5.85
C THR A 4 -42.22 -4.47 5.19
N SER A 5 -42.31 -5.03 3.97
CA SER A 5 -41.15 -5.63 3.29
C SER A 5 -40.25 -4.62 2.58
N GLU A 6 -40.79 -3.50 2.09
CA GLU A 6 -40.00 -2.44 1.42
C GLU A 6 -39.13 -1.64 2.40
N GLY A 7 -39.61 -1.39 3.63
CA GLY A 7 -38.87 -0.64 4.66
C GLY A 7 -37.67 -1.39 5.24
N ALA A 8 -37.78 -2.72 5.39
CA ALA A 8 -36.69 -3.57 5.90
C ALA A 8 -35.52 -3.65 4.91
N GLY A 9 -35.83 -3.78 3.60
CA GLY A 9 -34.82 -3.85 2.54
C GLY A 9 -34.01 -2.55 2.37
N GLY A 10 -34.66 -1.39 2.49
CA GLY A 10 -33.98 -0.09 2.45
C GLY A 10 -33.03 0.13 3.63
N THR A 11 -33.44 -0.27 4.83
CA THR A 11 -32.64 -0.16 6.05
C THR A 11 -31.38 -1.04 5.98
N ALA A 12 -31.52 -2.29 5.54
CA ALA A 12 -30.39 -3.22 5.40
C ALA A 12 -29.35 -2.73 4.38
N ARG A 13 -29.79 -2.24 3.20
CA ARG A 13 -28.88 -1.68 2.19
C ARG A 13 -28.13 -0.45 2.70
N GLY A 14 -28.79 0.42 3.46
CA GLY A 14 -28.16 1.58 4.08
C GLY A 14 -27.08 1.21 5.10
N ILE A 15 -27.32 0.16 5.91
CA ILE A 15 -26.33 -0.37 6.85
C ILE A 15 -25.12 -0.93 6.09
N LEU A 16 -25.34 -1.78 5.09
CA LEU A 16 -24.25 -2.39 4.30
C LEU A 16 -23.36 -1.34 3.61
N ALA A 17 -23.97 -0.30 3.04
CA ALA A 17 -23.24 0.80 2.42
C ALA A 17 -22.35 1.55 3.41
N ARG A 18 -22.85 1.82 4.62
CA ARG A 18 -22.04 2.44 5.69
C ARG A 18 -20.90 1.53 6.14
N GLN A 19 -21.15 0.24 6.31
CA GLN A 19 -20.10 -0.69 6.70
C GLN A 19 -19.02 -0.84 5.64
N ALA A 20 -19.37 -0.83 4.36
CA ALA A 20 -18.40 -0.83 3.27
C ALA A 20 -17.53 0.44 3.28
N ALA A 21 -18.12 1.61 3.53
CA ALA A 21 -17.40 2.87 3.68
C ALA A 21 -16.46 2.87 4.91
N ASN A 22 -16.90 2.30 6.03
CA ASN A 22 -16.06 2.15 7.23
C ASN A 22 -14.88 1.22 6.96
N LEU A 23 -15.13 0.08 6.30
CA LEU A 23 -14.09 -0.88 5.91
C LEU A 23 -13.06 -0.23 4.98
N LEU A 24 -13.51 0.59 4.02
CA LEU A 24 -12.61 1.37 3.16
C LEU A 24 -11.64 2.23 3.98
N LEU A 25 -12.17 2.98 4.95
CA LEU A 25 -11.36 3.86 5.80
C LEU A 25 -10.37 3.05 6.65
N ILE A 26 -10.81 1.93 7.23
CA ILE A 26 -9.96 1.04 8.04
C ILE A 26 -8.81 0.49 7.18
N LEU A 27 -9.10 -0.03 5.98
CA LEU A 27 -8.09 -0.61 5.10
C LEU A 27 -7.07 0.43 4.61
N VAL A 28 -7.53 1.62 4.22
CA VAL A 28 -6.64 2.71 3.78
C VAL A 28 -5.76 3.19 4.93
N THR A 29 -6.33 3.31 6.14
CA THR A 29 -5.56 3.69 7.34
C THR A 29 -4.56 2.62 7.74
N LEU A 30 -4.93 1.34 7.65
CA LEU A 30 -4.03 0.20 7.86
C LEU A 30 -2.86 0.25 6.86
N TRP A 31 -3.13 0.54 5.59
CA TRP A 31 -2.08 0.64 4.58
C TRP A 31 -1.11 1.79 4.87
N ALA A 32 -1.62 2.98 5.20
CA ALA A 32 -0.79 4.11 5.60
C ALA A 32 0.05 3.80 6.84
N GLY A 33 -0.58 3.22 7.87
CA GLY A 33 0.09 2.82 9.11
C GLY A 33 1.17 1.76 8.90
N ALA A 34 0.92 0.77 8.03
CA ALA A 34 1.90 -0.27 7.69
C ALA A 34 3.11 0.31 6.95
N LEU A 35 2.89 1.22 6.00
CA LEU A 35 3.98 1.94 5.32
C LEU A 35 4.85 2.69 6.33
N TRP A 36 4.22 3.44 7.23
CA TRP A 36 4.98 4.28 8.15
C TRP A 36 5.74 3.46 9.18
N THR A 37 5.07 2.47 9.77
CA THR A 37 5.63 1.62 10.80
C THR A 37 6.78 0.78 10.24
N VAL A 38 6.58 0.11 9.11
CA VAL A 38 7.62 -0.78 8.58
C VAL A 38 8.82 0.02 8.04
N GLY A 39 8.57 1.08 7.27
CA GLY A 39 9.65 1.83 6.62
C GLY A 39 10.45 2.75 7.54
N PHE A 40 9.81 3.42 8.50
CA PHE A 40 10.47 4.47 9.29
C PHE A 40 10.72 4.08 10.75
N VAL A 41 10.13 2.98 11.24
CA VAL A 41 10.33 2.50 12.62
C VAL A 41 11.02 1.15 12.61
N VAL A 42 10.40 0.15 12.00
CA VAL A 42 10.88 -1.24 12.08
C VAL A 42 12.16 -1.43 11.27
N ALA A 43 12.23 -0.96 10.02
CA ALA A 43 13.42 -1.12 9.21
C ALA A 43 14.68 -0.48 9.84
N PRO A 44 14.67 0.79 10.31
CA PRO A 44 15.80 1.36 11.04
C PRO A 44 16.17 0.56 12.29
N ALA A 45 15.19 0.16 13.10
CA ALA A 45 15.42 -0.65 14.30
C ALA A 45 16.08 -2.00 13.97
N LEU A 46 15.71 -2.65 12.87
CA LEU A 46 16.36 -3.90 12.45
C LEU A 46 17.84 -3.70 12.10
N PHE A 47 18.19 -2.61 11.41
CA PHE A 47 19.58 -2.31 11.05
C PHE A 47 20.43 -1.83 12.23
N GLU A 48 19.80 -1.34 13.30
CA GLU A 48 20.46 -0.94 14.54
C GLU A 48 20.66 -2.13 15.50
N LEU A 49 19.62 -2.96 15.66
CA LEU A 49 19.59 -4.00 16.69
C LEU A 49 20.21 -5.33 16.25
N LEU A 50 20.23 -5.64 14.95
CA LEU A 50 20.76 -6.92 14.46
C LEU A 50 22.25 -6.81 14.12
N PRO A 51 23.10 -7.75 14.60
CA PRO A 51 24.54 -7.74 14.32
C PRO A 51 24.86 -7.88 12.82
N GLU A 52 24.07 -8.70 12.12
CA GLU A 52 24.27 -9.00 10.71
C GLU A 52 23.35 -8.16 9.83
N ARG A 53 23.95 -7.25 9.03
CA ARG A 53 23.21 -6.41 8.07
C ARG A 53 22.48 -7.22 6.99
N SER A 54 23.03 -8.37 6.62
CA SER A 54 22.41 -9.34 5.70
C SER A 54 21.07 -9.83 6.27
N LEU A 55 21.06 -10.24 7.54
CA LEU A 55 19.86 -10.69 8.26
C LEU A 55 18.82 -9.56 8.39
N ALA A 56 19.25 -8.36 8.80
CA ALA A 56 18.36 -7.20 8.89
C ALA A 56 17.66 -6.90 7.55
N GLY A 57 18.41 -6.93 6.46
CA GLY A 57 17.86 -6.71 5.12
C GLY A 57 16.92 -7.83 4.66
N ALA A 58 17.15 -9.08 5.05
CA ALA A 58 16.26 -10.21 4.74
C ALA A 58 14.93 -10.09 5.49
N VAL A 59 14.97 -9.79 6.79
CA VAL A 59 13.76 -9.57 7.62
C VAL A 59 12.99 -8.34 7.13
N ALA A 60 13.67 -7.22 6.85
CA ALA A 60 13.04 -6.03 6.28
C ALA A 60 12.35 -6.34 4.94
N GLY A 61 13.02 -7.09 4.06
CA GLY A 61 12.43 -7.56 2.80
C GLY A 61 11.12 -8.33 2.99
N HIS A 62 11.10 -9.28 3.94
CA HIS A 62 9.91 -10.05 4.27
C HIS A 62 8.76 -9.17 4.80
N LEU A 63 9.06 -8.19 5.66
CA LEU A 63 8.08 -7.23 6.15
C LEU A 63 7.51 -6.36 5.03
N PHE A 64 8.35 -5.90 4.09
CA PHE A 64 7.89 -5.15 2.92
C PHE A 64 6.97 -5.98 2.02
N THR A 65 7.21 -7.30 1.88
CA THR A 65 6.25 -8.18 1.19
C THR A 65 4.89 -8.19 1.88
N GLY A 66 4.84 -8.18 3.22
CA GLY A 66 3.59 -8.01 3.97
C GLY A 66 2.91 -6.68 3.67
N VAL A 67 3.66 -5.58 3.64
CA VAL A 67 3.14 -4.25 3.26
C VAL A 67 2.59 -4.23 1.83
N HIS A 68 3.22 -4.94 0.88
CA HIS A 68 2.72 -5.07 -0.48
C HIS A 68 1.38 -5.79 -0.55
N TRP A 69 1.18 -6.85 0.23
CA TRP A 69 -0.12 -7.51 0.31
C TRP A 69 -1.20 -6.62 0.91
N ILE A 70 -0.87 -5.85 1.96
CA ILE A 70 -1.78 -4.84 2.51
C ILE A 70 -2.16 -3.81 1.44
N ALA A 71 -1.18 -3.35 0.64
CA ALA A 71 -1.43 -2.42 -0.45
C ALA A 71 -2.41 -2.98 -1.49
N VAL A 72 -2.20 -4.23 -1.93
CA VAL A 72 -3.08 -4.90 -2.90
C VAL A 72 -4.50 -5.03 -2.36
N VAL A 73 -4.66 -5.45 -1.11
CA VAL A 73 -5.99 -5.60 -0.49
C VAL A 73 -6.67 -4.24 -0.31
N ALA A 74 -5.99 -3.26 0.27
CA ALA A 74 -6.57 -1.95 0.56
C ALA A 74 -6.86 -1.15 -0.72
N GLY A 75 -5.89 -1.09 -1.65
CA GLY A 75 -6.04 -0.41 -2.93
C GLY A 75 -7.05 -1.11 -3.84
N GLY A 76 -7.01 -2.45 -3.91
CA GLY A 76 -7.99 -3.23 -4.65
C GLY A 76 -9.41 -3.01 -4.13
N TYR A 77 -9.60 -3.03 -2.81
CA TYR A 77 -10.89 -2.72 -2.20
C TYR A 77 -11.34 -1.29 -2.53
N ALA A 78 -10.45 -0.29 -2.45
CA ALA A 78 -10.79 1.08 -2.80
C ALA A 78 -11.26 1.26 -4.25
N LEU A 79 -10.61 0.58 -5.20
CA LEU A 79 -11.00 0.61 -6.61
C LEU A 79 -12.33 -0.12 -6.86
N ILE A 80 -12.52 -1.29 -6.25
CA ILE A 80 -13.77 -2.06 -6.34
C ILE A 80 -14.91 -1.24 -5.72
N PHE A 81 -14.70 -0.64 -4.56
CA PHE A 81 -15.68 0.21 -3.88
C PHE A 81 -16.09 1.39 -4.76
N ALA A 82 -15.12 2.11 -5.34
CA ALA A 82 -15.39 3.25 -6.21
C ALA A 82 -16.19 2.85 -7.45
N LEU A 83 -15.81 1.74 -8.11
CA LEU A 83 -16.50 1.24 -9.30
C LEU A 83 -17.90 0.71 -8.98
N ALA A 84 -18.08 0.01 -7.85
CA ALA A 84 -19.38 -0.49 -7.42
C ALA A 84 -20.36 0.63 -7.08
N ARG A 85 -19.88 1.75 -6.53
CA ARG A 85 -20.71 2.89 -6.14
C ARG A 85 -21.01 3.86 -7.28
N HIS A 86 -20.01 4.18 -8.09
CA HIS A 86 -20.09 5.26 -9.09
C HIS A 86 -20.01 4.77 -10.55
N GLY A 87 -19.84 3.46 -10.77
CA GLY A 87 -19.68 2.88 -12.10
C GLY A 87 -18.52 3.51 -12.86
N ARG A 88 -18.72 3.78 -14.16
CA ARG A 88 -17.70 4.42 -15.03
C ARG A 88 -17.36 5.86 -14.62
N ALA A 89 -18.22 6.54 -13.85
CA ALA A 89 -17.93 7.88 -13.36
C ALA A 89 -16.77 7.88 -12.35
N ALA A 90 -16.49 6.74 -11.71
CA ALA A 90 -15.34 6.56 -10.82
C ALA A 90 -14.00 6.92 -11.50
N LEU A 91 -13.87 6.69 -12.81
CA LEU A 91 -12.64 6.99 -13.57
C LEU A 91 -12.35 8.49 -13.71
N ARG A 92 -13.31 9.36 -13.39
CA ARG A 92 -13.11 10.81 -13.31
C ARG A 92 -12.62 11.26 -11.93
N SER A 93 -12.63 10.37 -10.93
CA SER A 93 -12.20 10.70 -9.57
C SER A 93 -10.67 10.75 -9.50
N SER A 94 -10.15 11.87 -9.01
CA SER A 94 -8.72 12.01 -8.72
C SER A 94 -8.23 11.04 -7.64
N VAL A 95 -9.12 10.58 -6.74
CA VAL A 95 -8.79 9.58 -5.71
C VAL A 95 -8.56 8.20 -6.33
N VAL A 96 -9.33 7.82 -7.35
CA VAL A 96 -9.12 6.55 -8.07
C VAL A 96 -7.75 6.54 -8.75
N TRP A 97 -7.38 7.62 -9.43
CA TRP A 97 -6.06 7.75 -10.05
C TRP A 97 -4.93 7.78 -9.04
N LEU A 98 -5.13 8.39 -7.86
CA LEU A 98 -4.17 8.34 -6.76
C LEU A 98 -3.92 6.90 -6.30
N VAL A 99 -4.98 6.11 -6.08
CA VAL A 99 -4.86 4.70 -5.68
C VAL A 99 -4.15 3.88 -6.76
N ILE A 100 -4.51 4.08 -8.04
CA ILE A 100 -3.85 3.41 -9.17
C ILE A 100 -2.36 3.74 -9.21
N ALA A 101 -2.00 5.02 -9.08
CA ALA A 101 -0.60 5.45 -9.08
C ALA A 101 0.18 4.83 -7.92
N MET A 102 -0.39 4.81 -6.72
CA MET A 102 0.24 4.18 -5.55
C MET A 102 0.43 2.66 -5.75
N LEU A 103 -0.59 1.95 -6.27
CA LEU A 103 -0.49 0.53 -6.58
C LEU A 103 0.54 0.25 -7.67
N ALA A 104 0.65 1.11 -8.68
CA ALA A 104 1.67 0.99 -9.72
C ALA A 104 3.09 1.14 -9.14
N ILE A 105 3.31 2.12 -8.25
CA ILE A 105 4.60 2.27 -7.55
C ILE A 105 4.92 1.01 -6.73
N VAL A 106 3.94 0.49 -5.98
CA VAL A 106 4.11 -0.75 -5.21
C VAL A 106 4.44 -1.93 -6.12
N ALA A 107 3.76 -2.08 -7.26
CA ALA A 107 4.03 -3.15 -8.20
C ALA A 107 5.43 -3.06 -8.83
N ILE A 108 5.86 -1.86 -9.22
CA ILE A 108 7.23 -1.62 -9.73
C ILE A 108 8.27 -1.99 -8.66
N GLY A 109 8.03 -1.59 -7.40
CA GLY A 109 8.88 -1.93 -6.27
C GLY A 109 8.95 -3.44 -6.02
N ALA A 110 7.79 -4.10 -5.97
CA ALA A 110 7.66 -5.52 -5.62
C ALA A 110 8.15 -6.47 -6.72
N LEU A 111 7.80 -6.19 -7.98
CA LEU A 111 8.04 -7.09 -9.10
C LEU A 111 9.32 -6.76 -9.88
N GLY A 112 9.81 -5.52 -9.80
CA GLY A 112 11.01 -5.08 -10.51
C GLY A 112 12.19 -4.85 -9.57
N ILE A 113 12.06 -3.87 -8.67
CA ILE A 113 13.20 -3.35 -7.90
C ILE A 113 13.65 -4.36 -6.82
N GLN A 114 12.72 -4.99 -6.10
CA GLN A 114 13.06 -5.93 -5.02
C GLN A 114 13.84 -7.16 -5.51
N PRO A 115 13.41 -7.90 -6.55
CA PRO A 115 14.18 -9.01 -7.11
C PRO A 115 15.58 -8.57 -7.54
N MET A 116 15.67 -7.42 -8.22
CA MET A 116 16.94 -6.87 -8.67
C MET A 116 17.91 -6.56 -7.53
N ILE A 117 17.44 -5.99 -6.42
CA ILE A 117 18.26 -5.74 -5.23
C ILE A 117 18.65 -7.06 -4.55
N ALA A 118 17.76 -8.06 -4.52
CA ALA A 118 18.02 -9.36 -3.92
C ALA A 118 19.15 -10.11 -4.65
N ASP A 119 19.12 -10.11 -5.99
CA ASP A 119 20.13 -10.76 -6.83
C ASP A 119 21.52 -10.18 -6.64
N MET A 120 21.63 -8.88 -6.37
CA MET A 120 22.92 -8.21 -6.15
C MET A 120 23.55 -8.56 -4.79
N ARG A 121 22.73 -8.93 -3.78
CA ARG A 121 23.14 -8.99 -2.37
C ARG A 121 24.28 -9.97 -2.09
N SER A 122 24.40 -11.06 -2.85
CA SER A 122 25.46 -12.06 -2.65
C SER A 122 26.83 -11.60 -3.13
N GLY A 123 26.91 -10.68 -4.10
CA GLY A 123 28.18 -10.25 -4.69
C GLY A 123 28.74 -8.92 -4.17
N ILE A 124 27.97 -8.17 -3.35
CA ILE A 124 28.38 -6.84 -2.88
C ILE A 124 29.60 -6.86 -1.94
N ALA A 125 29.99 -8.00 -1.38
CA ALA A 125 31.20 -8.10 -0.57
C ALA A 125 32.46 -7.96 -1.43
N ASP A 126 32.42 -8.52 -2.64
CA ASP A 126 33.61 -8.74 -3.48
C ASP A 126 33.71 -7.76 -4.65
N ASP A 127 32.59 -7.14 -5.06
CA ASP A 127 32.52 -6.23 -6.21
C ASP A 127 32.08 -4.81 -5.82
N ALA A 128 32.99 -3.84 -6.01
CA ALA A 128 32.73 -2.43 -5.73
C ALA A 128 31.70 -1.79 -6.68
N ALA A 129 31.69 -2.16 -7.96
CA ALA A 129 30.72 -1.66 -8.93
C ALA A 129 29.31 -2.23 -8.64
N LEU A 130 29.24 -3.47 -8.17
CA LEU A 130 27.98 -4.07 -7.72
C LEU A 130 27.46 -3.40 -6.44
N ARG A 131 28.33 -3.05 -5.49
CA ARG A 131 27.97 -2.23 -4.31
C ARG A 131 27.33 -0.90 -4.69
N GLU A 132 27.93 -0.20 -5.66
CA GLU A 132 27.42 1.10 -6.11
C GLU A 132 26.03 0.96 -6.76
N ARG A 133 25.85 -0.04 -7.63
CA ARG A 133 24.54 -0.36 -8.22
C ARG A 133 23.50 -0.74 -7.16
N PHE A 134 23.88 -1.55 -6.17
CA PHE A 134 23.01 -1.89 -5.06
C PHE A 134 22.58 -0.62 -4.29
N ALA A 135 23.52 0.26 -3.95
CA ALA A 135 23.22 1.50 -3.24
C ALA A 135 22.28 2.42 -4.04
N LEU A 136 22.49 2.54 -5.36
CA LEU A 136 21.62 3.30 -6.25
C LEU A 136 20.18 2.76 -6.23
N TRP A 137 19.99 1.47 -6.50
CA TRP A 137 18.64 0.88 -6.56
C TRP A 137 17.97 0.82 -5.19
N HIS A 138 18.74 0.63 -4.13
CA HIS A 138 18.25 0.76 -2.77
C HIS A 138 17.73 2.18 -2.50
N GLY A 139 18.50 3.21 -2.87
CA GLY A 139 18.08 4.61 -2.75
C GLY A 139 16.82 4.95 -3.57
N VAL A 140 16.73 4.46 -4.80
CA VAL A 140 15.52 4.60 -5.64
C VAL A 140 14.31 3.94 -4.97
N SER A 141 14.48 2.73 -4.44
CA SER A 141 13.42 2.03 -3.70
C SER A 141 12.96 2.82 -2.48
N SER A 142 13.89 3.36 -1.68
CA SER A 142 13.59 4.20 -0.52
C SER A 142 12.84 5.48 -0.90
N ALA A 143 13.21 6.12 -2.01
CA ALA A 143 12.53 7.32 -2.50
C ALA A 143 11.10 7.02 -2.95
N LEU A 144 10.89 5.92 -3.69
CA LEU A 144 9.55 5.46 -4.07
C LEU A 144 8.71 5.13 -2.85
N TYR A 145 9.29 4.46 -1.85
CA TYR A 145 8.61 4.13 -0.61
C TYR A 145 8.18 5.38 0.17
N ALA A 146 9.07 6.37 0.30
CA ALA A 146 8.78 7.64 0.95
C ALA A 146 7.67 8.41 0.20
N LEU A 147 7.74 8.45 -1.13
CA LEU A 147 6.69 9.04 -1.96
C LEU A 147 5.34 8.34 -1.70
N THR A 148 5.28 7.02 -1.76
CA THR A 148 4.05 6.25 -1.49
C THR A 148 3.55 6.49 -0.07
N SER A 149 4.43 6.68 0.91
CA SER A 149 4.08 6.99 2.30
C SER A 149 3.41 8.36 2.44
N VAL A 150 3.87 9.37 1.69
CA VAL A 150 3.22 10.69 1.62
C VAL A 150 1.86 10.59 0.91
N LEU A 151 1.81 9.90 -0.22
CA LEU A 151 0.58 9.68 -0.97
C LEU A 151 -0.48 8.93 -0.16
N ALA A 152 -0.08 8.00 0.71
CA ALA A 152 -0.98 7.28 1.60
C ALA A 152 -1.68 8.21 2.60
N VAL A 153 -0.98 9.22 3.13
CA VAL A 153 -1.62 10.24 3.97
C VAL A 153 -2.62 11.06 3.15
N VAL A 154 -2.24 11.49 1.94
CA VAL A 154 -3.16 12.20 1.03
C VAL A 154 -4.41 11.35 0.75
N LEU A 155 -4.24 10.04 0.56
CA LEU A 155 -5.33 9.10 0.37
C LEU A 155 -6.23 9.02 1.61
N VAL A 156 -5.69 8.85 2.82
CA VAL A 156 -6.48 8.87 4.08
C VAL A 156 -7.34 10.13 4.19
N LEU A 157 -6.76 11.30 3.85
CA LEU A 157 -7.47 12.58 3.93
C LEU A 157 -8.55 12.75 2.86
N ARG A 158 -8.38 12.12 1.69
CA ARG A 158 -9.28 12.29 0.54
C ARG A 158 -10.23 11.13 0.30
N VAL A 159 -10.04 9.98 0.94
CA VAL A 159 -10.81 8.75 0.69
C VAL A 159 -12.32 8.92 0.90
N ARG A 160 -12.73 9.84 1.78
CA ARG A 160 -14.15 10.19 2.00
C ARG A 160 -14.84 10.75 0.75
N ARG A 161 -14.10 11.34 -0.20
CA ARG A 161 -14.66 11.76 -1.49
C ARG A 161 -15.13 10.59 -2.37
N LEU A 162 -14.79 9.34 -2.03
CA LEU A 162 -15.33 8.15 -2.69
C LEU A 162 -16.69 7.74 -2.09
N THR A 163 -16.97 8.15 -0.85
CA THR A 163 -18.21 7.80 -0.15
C THR A 163 -19.32 8.82 -0.41
N ASP A 164 -18.94 10.08 -0.61
CA ASP A 164 -19.80 11.18 -1.07
C ASP A 164 -20.36 10.89 -2.47
#